data_AF-A0A9W8THI5-F1
#
_entry.id   AF-A0A9W8THI5-F1
#
_cell.length_a   1.000
_cell.length_b   1.000
_cell.length_c   1.000
_cell.angle_alpha   90.00
_cell.angle_beta   90.00
_cell.angle_gamma   90.00
#
_symmetry.space_group_name_H-M   'P 1'
#
loop_
_entity.id
_entity.type
_entity.pdbx_description
1 polymer ?
#
loop_
_entity_poly.entity_id
_entity_poly.type
_entity_poly.pdbx_seq_one_letter_code
_entity_poly.pdbx_strand_id
1 'polypeptide(L)'
;MARAAWSGARIVMRQTSPESITIYDFILELYRSCSGDWDALLGNGITSENLNDFLTYAAAFLSNLGNYFGSGDQKFVPAVDSNVLRTFAARSSRLGELYAEIAEPIYSVPPYSLGYPSTVTQSSYYPGNHHMTKEEISAVSKVLEERSIFPENTRIRKCDNGTDFEVLIASVESDVRSDQNEFPLPGGQGKGVDM
;
A
#
# COMPACT_ATOMS: atom_id res chain seq x y z
N MET A 1 1.76 -24.35 -8.05
CA MET A 1 2.80 -23.42 -7.56
C MET A 1 2.62 -22.01 -8.14
N ALA A 2 2.66 -21.79 -9.46
CA ALA A 2 2.56 -20.44 -10.04
C ALA A 2 1.31 -19.62 -9.61
N ARG A 3 0.11 -20.21 -9.64
CA ARG A 3 -1.13 -19.53 -9.19
C ARG A 3 -1.10 -19.12 -7.71
N ALA A 4 -0.51 -19.96 -6.86
CA ALA A 4 -0.38 -19.66 -5.43
C ALA A 4 0.59 -18.48 -5.21
N ALA A 5 1.73 -18.47 -5.90
CA ALA A 5 2.67 -17.34 -5.86
C ALA A 5 2.00 -16.02 -6.27
N TRP A 6 1.26 -16.01 -7.38
CA TRP A 6 0.54 -14.82 -7.83
C TRP A 6 -0.62 -14.39 -6.92
N SER A 7 -1.19 -15.31 -6.14
CA SER A 7 -2.21 -14.96 -5.14
C SER A 7 -1.63 -14.08 -4.02
N GLY A 8 -0.32 -14.17 -3.77
CA GLY A 8 0.41 -13.32 -2.82
C GLY A 8 0.70 -11.90 -3.33
N ALA A 9 0.46 -11.59 -4.62
CA ALA A 9 0.80 -10.28 -5.18
C ALA A 9 0.09 -9.12 -4.45
N ARG A 10 -1.16 -9.31 -4.04
CA ARG A 10 -1.90 -8.31 -3.25
C ARG A 10 -1.34 -8.13 -1.83
N ILE A 11 -0.63 -9.13 -1.29
CA ILE A 11 0.06 -8.99 0.00
C ILE A 11 1.24 -8.03 -0.17
N VAL A 12 2.04 -8.23 -1.23
CA VAL A 12 3.18 -7.35 -1.56
C VAL A 12 2.70 -5.91 -1.76
N MET A 13 1.67 -5.69 -2.57
CA MET A 13 1.12 -4.34 -2.79
C MET A 13 0.70 -3.65 -1.48
N ARG A 14 0.06 -4.39 -0.56
CA ARG A 14 -0.33 -3.87 0.77
C ARG A 14 0.86 -3.60 1.69
N GLN A 15 2.00 -4.23 1.44
CA GLN A 15 3.25 -4.00 2.17
C GLN A 15 4.10 -2.87 1.55
N THR A 16 3.85 -2.51 0.29
CA THR A 16 4.53 -1.41 -0.40
C THR A 16 3.97 -0.04 0.01
N SER A 17 2.74 0.30 -0.39
CA SER A 17 2.13 1.60 -0.11
C SER A 17 0.61 1.49 0.08
N PRO A 18 -0.03 2.40 0.84
CA PRO A 18 -1.48 2.40 1.03
C PRO A 18 -2.28 2.43 -0.28
N GLU A 19 -1.78 3.16 -1.27
CA GLU A 19 -2.45 3.38 -2.56
C GLU A 19 -2.22 2.25 -3.59
N SER A 20 -1.26 1.34 -3.37
CA SER A 20 -0.85 0.35 -4.38
C SER A 20 -1.99 -0.56 -4.84
N ILE A 21 -2.85 -1.04 -3.93
CA ILE A 21 -3.98 -1.91 -4.33
C ILE A 21 -4.94 -1.17 -5.24
N THR A 22 -5.25 0.09 -4.92
CA THR A 22 -6.21 0.87 -5.70
C THR A 22 -5.62 1.27 -7.06
N ILE A 23 -4.31 1.57 -7.14
CA ILE A 23 -3.61 1.78 -8.42
C ILE A 23 -3.68 0.51 -9.29
N TYR A 24 -3.40 -0.66 -8.71
CA TYR A 24 -3.50 -1.94 -9.41
C TYR A 24 -4.90 -2.17 -9.98
N ASP A 25 -5.93 -1.97 -9.15
CA ASP A 25 -7.32 -2.16 -9.55
C ASP A 25 -7.73 -1.12 -10.61
N PHE A 26 -7.22 0.12 -10.57
CA PHE A 26 -7.44 1.14 -11.61
C PHE A 26 -6.85 0.71 -12.96
N ILE A 27 -5.61 0.22 -12.98
CA ILE A 27 -4.94 -0.26 -14.21
C ILE A 27 -5.74 -1.41 -14.83
N LEU A 28 -6.16 -2.39 -14.02
CA LEU A 28 -6.93 -3.54 -14.51
C LEU A 28 -8.33 -3.14 -14.99
N GLU A 29 -9.00 -2.24 -14.28
CA GLU A 29 -10.32 -1.77 -14.68
C GLU A 29 -10.25 -0.97 -15.99
N LEU A 30 -9.20 -0.16 -16.17
CA LEU A 30 -8.99 0.57 -17.40
C LEU A 30 -8.75 -0.38 -18.58
N TYR A 31 -7.90 -1.40 -18.38
CA TYR A 31 -7.70 -2.48 -19.35
C TYR A 31 -9.03 -3.15 -19.75
N ARG A 32 -9.90 -3.46 -18.77
CA ARG A 32 -11.22 -4.06 -19.06
C ARG A 32 -12.12 -3.10 -19.85
N SER A 33 -12.09 -1.81 -19.54
CA SER A 33 -12.92 -0.79 -20.21
C SER A 33 -12.62 -0.66 -21.71
N CYS A 34 -11.40 -0.99 -22.14
CA CYS A 34 -11.00 -1.03 -23.54
C CYS A 34 -10.77 -2.45 -24.08
N SER A 35 -10.96 -3.49 -23.27
CA SER A 35 -10.65 -4.89 -23.63
C SER A 35 -9.23 -5.09 -24.16
N GLY A 36 -8.28 -4.29 -23.68
CA GLY A 36 -6.88 -4.29 -24.14
C GLY A 36 -6.63 -3.54 -25.47
N ASP A 37 -7.65 -2.97 -26.09
CA ASP A 37 -7.50 -2.06 -27.23
C ASP A 37 -7.17 -0.65 -26.73
N TRP A 38 -5.89 -0.41 -26.43
CA TRP A 38 -5.44 0.86 -25.85
C TRP A 38 -5.67 2.05 -26.78
N ASP A 39 -5.65 1.85 -28.10
CA ASP A 39 -5.90 2.91 -29.08
C ASP A 39 -7.33 3.44 -29.01
N ALA A 40 -8.29 2.64 -28.51
CA ALA A 40 -9.66 3.07 -28.21
C ALA A 40 -9.76 4.10 -27.05
N LEU A 41 -8.65 4.38 -26.36
CA LEU A 41 -8.56 5.44 -25.35
C LEU A 41 -8.12 6.80 -25.93
N LEU A 42 -7.65 6.85 -27.18
CA LEU A 42 -7.21 8.08 -27.83
C LEU A 42 -8.39 9.03 -28.09
N GLY A 43 -8.09 10.34 -28.16
CA GLY A 43 -9.10 11.40 -28.30
C GLY A 43 -9.54 11.99 -26.96
N ASN A 44 -10.49 12.92 -26.97
CA ASN A 44 -10.92 13.67 -25.77
C ASN A 44 -9.76 14.30 -24.98
N GLY A 45 -8.72 14.77 -25.68
CA GLY A 45 -7.51 15.34 -25.07
C GLY A 45 -6.42 14.32 -24.72
N ILE A 46 -6.64 13.01 -24.95
CA ILE A 46 -5.61 11.98 -24.81
C ILE A 46 -4.84 11.82 -26.12
N THR A 47 -3.54 12.10 -26.07
CA THR A 47 -2.60 11.87 -27.18
C THR A 47 -1.96 10.48 -27.08
N SER A 48 -1.34 10.03 -28.17
CA SER A 48 -0.54 8.80 -28.16
C SER A 48 0.65 8.86 -27.19
N GLU A 49 1.24 10.04 -27.00
CA GLU A 49 2.30 10.27 -26.02
C GLU A 49 1.79 10.07 -24.59
N ASN A 50 0.65 10.69 -24.24
CA ASN A 50 0.04 10.50 -22.92
C ASN A 50 -0.32 9.03 -22.65
N LEU A 51 -0.85 8.34 -23.65
CA LEU A 51 -1.16 6.92 -23.53
C LEU A 51 0.11 6.10 -23.29
N ASN A 52 1.17 6.35 -24.05
CA ASN A 52 2.44 5.65 -23.89
C ASN A 52 3.09 5.90 -22.52
N ASP A 53 3.06 7.13 -22.02
CA ASP A 53 3.60 7.49 -20.71
C ASP A 53 2.83 6.80 -19.57
N PHE A 54 1.49 6.75 -19.68
CA PHE A 54 0.68 5.98 -18.74
C PHE A 54 0.98 4.48 -18.80
N LEU A 55 1.07 3.90 -20.00
CA LEU A 55 1.37 2.47 -20.15
C LEU A 55 2.78 2.13 -19.65
N THR A 56 3.73 3.04 -19.80
CA THR A 56 5.08 2.91 -19.22
C THR A 56 5.01 2.88 -17.70
N TYR A 57 4.24 3.79 -17.08
CA TYR A 57 3.99 3.76 -15.64
C TYR A 57 3.31 2.47 -15.19
N ALA A 58 2.25 2.04 -15.89
CA ALA A 58 1.50 0.83 -15.55
C ALA A 58 2.38 -0.43 -15.64
N ALA A 59 3.23 -0.52 -16.67
CA ALA A 59 4.19 -1.61 -16.81
C ALA A 59 5.22 -1.63 -15.66
N ALA A 60 5.78 -0.47 -15.31
CA ALA A 60 6.71 -0.35 -14.18
C ALA A 60 6.03 -0.73 -12.85
N PHE A 61 4.81 -0.24 -12.62
CA PHE A 61 4.00 -0.58 -11.44
C PHE A 61 3.75 -2.08 -11.34
N LEU A 62 3.26 -2.71 -12.42
CA LEU A 62 2.94 -4.14 -12.43
C LEU A 62 4.19 -5.01 -12.28
N SER A 63 5.34 -4.57 -12.80
CA SER A 63 6.62 -5.27 -12.63
C SER A 63 7.17 -5.20 -11.20
N ASN A 64 6.88 -4.12 -10.47
CA ASN A 64 7.34 -3.93 -9.08
C ASN A 64 6.28 -4.34 -8.04
N LEU A 65 5.04 -4.62 -8.46
CA LEU A 65 3.88 -4.85 -7.59
C LEU A 65 3.62 -3.68 -6.62
N GLY A 66 3.86 -2.45 -7.08
CA GLY A 66 3.71 -1.23 -6.31
C GLY A 66 4.33 -0.03 -7.01
N ASN A 67 4.08 1.18 -6.49
CA ASN A 67 4.59 2.45 -7.02
C ASN A 67 5.97 2.86 -6.47
N TYR A 68 6.76 1.87 -6.04
CA TYR A 68 8.13 2.00 -5.56
C TYR A 68 9.01 1.00 -6.26
N PHE A 69 10.22 1.40 -6.67
CA PHE A 69 11.17 0.48 -7.28
C PHE A 69 11.64 -0.52 -6.23
N GLY A 70 11.56 -1.82 -6.52
CA GLY A 70 12.07 -2.86 -5.63
C GLY A 70 13.59 -2.79 -5.42
N SER A 71 14.32 -2.10 -6.30
CA SER A 71 15.71 -1.71 -6.09
C SER A 71 15.79 -0.22 -5.79
N GLY A 72 16.37 0.13 -4.65
CA GLY A 72 16.56 1.52 -4.23
C GLY A 72 15.34 2.15 -3.54
N ASP A 73 14.22 1.44 -3.46
CA ASP A 73 13.02 1.82 -2.69
C ASP A 73 12.46 3.20 -3.04
N GLN A 74 12.72 3.71 -4.24
CA GLN A 74 12.29 5.06 -4.64
C GLN A 74 10.88 5.06 -5.22
N LYS A 75 10.08 6.05 -4.82
CA LYS A 75 8.76 6.28 -5.42
C LYS A 75 8.94 6.69 -6.88
N PHE A 76 8.12 6.15 -7.77
CA PHE A 76 7.97 6.66 -9.12
C PHE A 76 6.51 7.04 -9.38
N VAL A 77 6.32 8.14 -10.09
CA VAL A 77 5.00 8.72 -10.39
C VAL A 77 4.72 8.62 -11.89
N PRO A 78 3.44 8.63 -12.32
CA PRO A 78 3.11 8.65 -13.73
C PRO A 78 3.70 9.90 -14.41
N ALA A 79 4.27 9.74 -15.59
CA ALA A 79 4.74 10.86 -16.43
C ALA A 79 3.59 11.50 -17.23
N VAL A 80 2.37 11.46 -16.70
CA VAL A 80 1.17 12.05 -17.31
C VAL A 80 0.52 13.03 -16.35
N ASP A 81 -0.08 14.09 -16.89
CA ASP A 81 -0.87 15.01 -16.07
C ASP A 81 -2.05 14.31 -15.39
N SER A 82 -2.41 14.77 -14.20
CA SER A 82 -3.55 14.21 -13.44
C SER A 82 -4.87 14.30 -14.21
N ASN A 83 -5.01 15.25 -15.15
CA ASN A 83 -6.15 15.37 -16.04
C ASN A 83 -6.27 14.18 -17.01
N VAL A 84 -5.16 13.58 -17.44
CA VAL A 84 -5.17 12.36 -18.29
C VAL A 84 -5.81 11.20 -17.52
N LEU A 85 -5.37 10.98 -16.28
CA LEU A 85 -5.95 9.95 -15.41
C LEU A 85 -7.42 10.23 -15.10
N ARG A 86 -7.81 11.51 -14.93
CA ARG A 86 -9.21 11.90 -14.76
C ARG A 86 -10.06 11.58 -15.99
N THR A 87 -9.53 11.80 -17.20
CA THR A 87 -10.22 11.46 -18.44
C THR A 87 -10.40 9.94 -18.57
N PHE A 88 -9.39 9.15 -18.20
CA PHE A 88 -9.54 7.69 -18.08
C PHE A 88 -10.60 7.33 -17.03
N ALA A 89 -10.59 8.01 -15.89
CA ALA A 89 -11.51 7.78 -14.79
C ALA A 89 -12.99 7.99 -15.18
N ALA A 90 -13.26 8.93 -16.08
CA ALA A 90 -14.62 9.27 -16.52
C ALA A 90 -15.31 8.18 -17.38
N ARG A 91 -14.60 7.11 -17.76
CA ARG A 91 -15.14 6.06 -18.64
C ARG A 91 -16.07 5.07 -17.93
N SER A 92 -15.98 4.94 -16.61
CA SER A 92 -16.91 4.14 -15.82
C SER A 92 -17.02 4.67 -14.39
N SER A 93 -18.14 4.39 -13.73
CA SER A 93 -18.31 4.75 -12.30
C SER A 93 -17.21 4.14 -11.43
N ARG A 94 -16.84 2.89 -11.71
CA ARG A 94 -15.80 2.17 -10.97
C ARG A 94 -14.43 2.83 -11.12
N LEU A 95 -14.06 3.25 -12.33
CA LEU A 95 -12.81 3.98 -12.55
C LEU A 95 -12.81 5.34 -11.84
N GLY A 96 -13.97 6.01 -11.80
CA GLY A 96 -14.16 7.24 -11.03
C GLY A 96 -13.93 7.07 -9.53
N GLU A 97 -14.50 6.02 -8.92
CA GLU A 97 -14.29 5.67 -7.50
C GLU A 97 -12.81 5.39 -7.21
N LEU A 98 -12.18 4.53 -8.00
CA LEU A 98 -10.77 4.16 -7.84
C LEU A 98 -9.85 5.39 -7.98
N TYR A 99 -10.13 6.25 -8.97
CA TYR A 99 -9.38 7.49 -9.16
C TYR A 99 -9.52 8.44 -7.97
N ALA A 100 -10.72 8.58 -7.39
CA ALA A 100 -10.94 9.47 -6.25
C ALA A 100 -10.05 9.13 -5.05
N GLU A 101 -9.79 7.84 -4.83
CA GLU A 101 -8.88 7.36 -3.77
C GLU A 101 -7.39 7.63 -4.10
N ILE A 102 -6.99 7.55 -5.38
CA ILE A 102 -5.56 7.61 -5.76
C ILE A 102 -5.10 8.93 -6.36
N ALA A 103 -6.02 9.85 -6.69
CA ALA A 103 -5.74 11.07 -7.46
C ALA A 103 -4.61 11.92 -6.85
N GLU A 104 -4.57 12.05 -5.53
CA GLU A 104 -3.49 12.69 -4.80
C GLU A 104 -2.30 11.75 -4.54
N PRO A 105 -2.46 10.59 -3.88
CA PRO A 105 -1.31 9.81 -3.42
C PRO A 105 -0.47 9.23 -4.57
N ILE A 106 -1.03 9.02 -5.77
CA ILE A 106 -0.25 8.52 -6.92
C ILE A 106 0.85 9.50 -7.37
N TYR A 107 0.67 10.81 -7.15
CA TYR A 107 1.64 11.86 -7.48
C TYR A 107 2.35 12.44 -6.26
N SER A 108 1.85 12.18 -5.05
CA SER A 108 2.37 12.81 -3.83
C SER A 108 3.82 12.41 -3.54
N VAL A 109 4.68 13.43 -3.44
CA VAL A 109 6.06 13.35 -2.97
C VAL A 109 6.34 14.56 -2.07
N PRO A 110 6.91 14.39 -0.86
CA PRO A 110 7.19 13.13 -0.17
C PRO A 110 5.92 12.28 0.13
N PRO A 111 6.05 10.97 0.43
CA PRO A 111 7.30 10.22 0.67
C PRO A 111 8.07 9.87 -0.62
N TYR A 112 9.40 10.06 -0.59
CA TYR A 112 10.30 9.80 -1.72
C TYR A 112 10.78 8.36 -1.79
N SER A 113 10.88 7.67 -0.65
CA SER A 113 11.33 6.28 -0.60
C SER A 113 10.65 5.47 0.50
N LEU A 114 10.83 4.15 0.47
CA LEU A 114 10.45 3.29 1.59
C LEU A 114 11.46 3.40 2.74
N GLY A 115 10.98 3.23 3.97
CA GLY A 115 11.79 3.27 5.18
C GLY A 115 10.93 3.44 6.43
N TYR A 116 11.55 3.64 7.59
CA TYR A 116 10.80 4.00 8.79
C TYR A 116 9.90 5.22 8.52
N PRO A 117 8.64 5.24 9.00
CA PRO A 117 7.75 6.36 8.78
C PRO A 117 8.40 7.69 9.17
N SER A 118 8.38 8.67 8.26
CA SER A 118 8.92 10.00 8.51
C SER A 118 8.26 11.02 7.57
N THR A 119 8.76 12.25 7.56
CA THR A 119 8.32 13.29 6.60
C THR A 119 8.75 13.01 5.17
N VAL A 120 9.73 12.12 4.94
CA VAL A 120 10.33 11.85 3.62
C VAL A 120 10.24 10.38 3.19
N THR A 121 9.91 9.48 4.11
CA THR A 121 9.83 8.03 3.89
C THR A 121 8.52 7.45 4.42
N GLN A 122 8.07 6.35 3.83
CA GLN A 122 6.91 5.61 4.32
C GLN A 122 7.16 4.11 4.45
N SER A 123 6.31 3.44 5.21
CA SER A 123 6.27 1.98 5.29
C SER A 123 4.87 1.49 5.62
N SER A 124 4.34 0.60 4.78
CA SER A 124 3.03 -0.03 5.01
C SER A 124 3.09 -1.24 5.95
N TYR A 125 4.27 -1.51 6.53
CA TYR A 125 4.40 -2.39 7.70
C TYR A 125 3.87 -1.74 8.99
N TYR A 126 3.67 -0.43 8.96
CA TYR A 126 3.12 0.35 10.06
C TYR A 126 1.79 1.01 9.65
N PRO A 127 0.73 0.23 9.37
CA PRO A 127 -0.53 0.77 8.87
C PRO A 127 -1.29 1.54 9.97
N GLY A 128 -2.29 2.31 9.55
CA GLY A 128 -3.17 3.07 10.44
C GLY A 128 -3.01 4.58 10.28
N ASN A 129 -3.86 5.32 11.01
CA ASN A 129 -3.90 6.79 10.92
C ASN A 129 -2.89 7.47 11.84
N HIS A 130 -2.29 6.71 12.76
CA HIS A 130 -1.37 7.21 13.75
C HIS A 130 0.08 6.95 13.34
N HIS A 131 0.90 7.98 13.44
CA HIS A 131 2.32 7.88 13.18
C HIS A 131 3.00 6.98 14.22
N MET A 132 3.76 5.99 13.74
CA MET A 132 4.62 5.11 14.53
C MET A 132 6.04 5.66 14.57
N THR A 133 6.58 5.92 15.77
CA THR A 133 7.99 6.33 15.91
C THR A 133 8.93 5.13 15.91
N LYS A 134 10.22 5.35 15.67
CA LYS A 134 11.24 4.28 15.73
C LYS A 134 11.34 3.68 17.13
N GLU A 135 11.17 4.50 18.14
CA GLU A 135 11.22 4.11 19.55
C GLU A 135 10.04 3.21 19.89
N GLU A 136 8.84 3.56 19.44
CA GLU A 136 7.63 2.73 19.62
C GLU A 136 7.76 1.40 18.89
N ILE A 137 8.22 1.42 17.64
CA ILE A 137 8.47 0.21 16.86
C ILE A 137 9.47 -0.70 17.59
N SER A 138 10.60 -0.15 18.04
CA SER A 138 11.62 -0.89 18.77
C SER A 138 11.09 -1.49 20.07
N ALA A 139 10.27 -0.75 20.82
CA ALA A 139 9.65 -1.22 22.05
C ALA A 139 8.70 -2.39 21.81
N VAL A 140 7.84 -2.30 20.80
CA VAL A 140 6.94 -3.40 20.41
C VAL A 140 7.74 -4.60 19.93
N SER A 141 8.73 -4.40 19.04
CA SER A 141 9.57 -5.48 18.51
C SER A 141 10.29 -6.26 19.62
N LYS A 142 10.80 -5.57 20.65
CA LYS A 142 11.46 -6.22 21.79
C LYS A 142 10.50 -7.12 22.58
N VAL A 143 9.29 -6.64 22.83
CA VAL A 143 8.25 -7.42 23.55
C VAL A 143 7.88 -8.68 22.75
N LEU A 144 7.78 -8.56 21.42
CA LEU A 144 7.48 -9.69 20.54
C LEU A 144 8.62 -10.71 20.50
N GLU A 145 9.88 -10.25 20.42
CA GLU A 145 11.06 -11.12 20.44
C GLU A 145 11.16 -11.94 21.73
N GLU A 146 10.89 -11.33 22.89
CA GLU A 146 10.84 -12.02 24.19
C GLU A 146 9.79 -13.15 24.23
N ARG A 147 8.81 -13.12 23.32
CA ARG A 147 7.75 -14.12 23.16
C ARG A 147 7.92 -15.02 21.95
N SER A 148 9.05 -14.93 21.25
CA SER A 148 9.31 -15.67 20.01
C SER A 148 8.29 -15.37 18.91
N ILE A 149 7.71 -14.17 18.90
CA ILE A 149 6.92 -13.64 17.80
C ILE A 149 7.86 -12.78 16.95
N PHE A 150 8.14 -13.23 15.74
CA PHE A 150 9.15 -12.64 14.87
C PHE A 150 8.52 -11.82 13.73
N PRO A 151 9.24 -10.84 13.14
CA PRO A 151 8.64 -9.84 12.26
C PRO A 151 8.23 -10.35 10.86
N GLU A 152 8.62 -11.56 10.46
CA GLU A 152 8.53 -12.05 9.07
C GLU A 152 7.11 -12.08 8.51
N ASN A 153 6.10 -12.27 9.36
CA ASN A 153 4.69 -12.30 8.96
C ASN A 153 3.81 -11.33 9.77
N THR A 154 4.40 -10.28 10.36
CA THR A 154 3.67 -9.32 11.20
C THR A 154 3.67 -7.91 10.62
N ARG A 155 2.68 -7.12 11.00
CA ARG A 155 2.65 -5.65 10.88
C ARG A 155 2.21 -5.05 12.21
N ILE A 156 2.53 -3.78 12.45
CA ILE A 156 2.24 -3.12 13.74
C ILE A 156 1.45 -1.85 13.47
N ARG A 157 0.29 -1.67 14.10
CA ARG A 157 -0.45 -0.40 14.06
C ARG A 157 -0.60 0.21 15.44
N LYS A 158 -0.59 1.54 15.52
CA LYS A 158 -1.01 2.25 16.74
C LYS A 158 -2.53 2.40 16.72
N CYS A 159 -3.16 2.06 17.84
CA CYS A 159 -4.61 2.15 18.04
C CYS A 159 -5.06 3.61 18.13
N ASP A 160 -6.37 3.84 17.99
CA ASP A 160 -6.94 5.19 17.98
C ASP A 160 -6.82 5.94 19.33
N ASN A 161 -6.58 5.22 20.42
CA ASN A 161 -6.27 5.83 21.72
C ASN A 161 -4.84 6.39 21.80
N GLY A 162 -4.02 6.20 20.76
CA GLY A 162 -2.68 6.73 20.63
C GLY A 162 -1.63 6.11 21.56
N THR A 163 -2.01 5.11 22.35
CA THR A 163 -1.16 4.51 23.41
C THR A 163 -1.05 3.00 23.29
N ASP A 164 -2.08 2.33 22.80
CA ASP A 164 -2.07 0.90 22.56
C ASP A 164 -1.60 0.59 21.13
N PHE A 165 -1.05 -0.60 20.96
CA PHE A 165 -0.52 -1.07 19.68
C PHE A 165 -1.19 -2.40 19.34
N GLU A 166 -1.38 -2.63 18.07
CA GLU A 166 -1.89 -3.90 17.57
C GLU A 166 -0.87 -4.56 16.67
N VAL A 167 -0.68 -5.86 16.89
CA VAL A 167 0.18 -6.70 16.06
C VAL A 167 -0.74 -7.50 15.16
N LEU A 168 -0.51 -7.38 13.86
CA LEU A 168 -1.32 -7.99 12.82
C LEU A 168 -0.55 -9.17 12.26
N ILE A 169 -0.99 -10.39 12.55
CA ILE A 169 -0.35 -11.62 12.07
C ILE A 169 -1.01 -12.07 10.77
N ALA A 170 -0.20 -12.27 9.72
CA ALA A 170 -0.72 -12.77 8.45
C ALA A 170 -1.14 -14.24 8.57
N SER A 171 -2.46 -14.50 8.54
CA SER A 171 -3.07 -15.83 8.59
C SER A 171 -4.34 -15.87 7.73
N VAL A 172 -4.74 -17.09 7.32
CA VAL A 172 -6.07 -17.34 6.73
C VAL A 172 -7.13 -17.48 7.81
N GLU A 173 -6.78 -18.15 8.90
CA GLU A 173 -7.64 -18.36 10.06
C GLU A 173 -7.48 -17.21 11.05
N SER A 174 -8.59 -16.77 11.67
CA SER A 174 -8.56 -15.79 12.77
C SER A 174 -8.91 -16.47 14.08
N ASP A 175 -8.12 -16.23 15.14
CA ASP A 175 -8.38 -16.76 16.47
C ASP A 175 -9.33 -15.82 17.25
N VAL A 176 -10.33 -16.36 17.94
CA VAL A 176 -11.39 -15.59 18.63
C VAL A 176 -11.01 -15.26 20.10
N ARG A 177 -9.79 -15.58 20.56
CA ARG A 177 -9.42 -15.51 21.98
C ARG A 177 -8.61 -14.23 22.30
N SER A 178 -9.32 -13.12 22.51
CA SER A 178 -8.73 -11.79 22.80
C SER A 178 -7.99 -11.67 24.13
N ASP A 179 -8.41 -12.41 25.17
CA ASP A 179 -8.01 -12.05 26.54
C ASP A 179 -6.63 -12.61 26.97
N GLN A 180 -5.98 -13.44 26.14
CA GLN A 180 -4.68 -14.06 26.46
C GLN A 180 -3.48 -13.44 25.73
N ASN A 181 -3.73 -12.47 24.84
CA ASN A 181 -2.71 -11.94 23.93
C ASN A 181 -2.37 -10.46 24.19
N GLU A 182 -2.70 -9.94 25.37
CA GLU A 182 -2.32 -8.59 25.77
C GLU A 182 -0.93 -8.54 26.42
N PHE A 183 -0.02 -7.74 25.87
CA PHE A 183 1.33 -7.57 26.43
C PHE A 183 1.59 -6.12 26.86
N PRO A 184 2.08 -5.89 28.10
CA PRO A 184 2.42 -4.55 28.54
C PRO A 184 3.71 -4.06 27.89
N LEU A 185 3.73 -2.81 27.45
CA LEU A 185 4.97 -2.17 26.99
C LEU A 185 5.89 -1.78 28.15
N PRO A 186 7.23 -1.74 27.93
CA PRO A 186 8.18 -1.26 28.92
C PRO A 186 7.88 0.20 29.29
N GLY A 187 7.58 0.48 30.57
CA GLY A 187 7.32 1.84 31.07
C GLY A 187 5.85 2.18 31.38
N GLY A 188 4.91 1.24 31.19
CA GLY A 188 3.57 1.33 31.80
C GLY A 188 2.51 2.14 31.05
N GLN A 189 2.70 2.45 29.77
CA GLN A 189 1.64 2.98 28.91
C GLN A 189 1.61 2.21 27.59
N GLY A 190 0.50 1.50 27.36
CA GLY A 190 0.23 0.75 26.13
C GLY A 190 0.14 -0.76 26.34
N LYS A 191 -1.03 -1.31 26.01
CA LYS A 191 -1.26 -2.75 25.81
C LYS A 191 -1.09 -3.06 24.32
N GLY A 192 -0.28 -4.07 24.02
CA GLY A 192 -0.26 -4.70 22.69
C GLY A 192 -1.46 -5.63 22.56
N VAL A 193 -2.38 -5.43 21.62
CA VAL A 193 -3.50 -6.34 21.32
C VAL A 193 -3.16 -7.11 20.04
N ASP A 194 -3.24 -8.44 20.09
CA ASP A 194 -3.08 -9.30 18.90
C ASP A 194 -4.48 -9.63 18.35
N MET A 195 -4.70 -9.41 17.05
CA MET A 195 -5.94 -9.81 16.33
C MET A 195 -5.62 -10.61 15.08
#